data_AF-A0A8T0U6S6-F1
#
_entry.id   AF-A0A8T0U6S6-F1
#
_cell.length_a   1.000
_cell.length_b   1.000
_cell.length_c   1.000
_cell.angle_alpha   90.00
_cell.angle_beta   90.00
_cell.angle_gamma   90.00
#
_symmetry.space_group_name_H-M   'P 1'
#
loop_
_entity.id
_entity.type
_entity.pdbx_description
1 polymer ?
#
loop_
_entity_poly.entity_id
_entity_poly.type
_entity_poly.pdbx_seq_one_letter_code
_entity_poly.pdbx_strand_id
1 'polypeptide(L)'
;MPLKRSLVQRELDDSSSDDDDYVIFSAAQIVHTYSNAKRSHGGSVLGHRVLYRDRKGGHERMFQDYFVVNPTYTPKFFLSKVVVLSLRFGLYYLLNYYSSA
;
A
#
# COMPACT_ATOMS: atom_id res chain seq x y z
N MET A 1 39.82 50.24 -38.00
CA MET A 1 38.95 49.06 -38.24
C MET A 1 38.41 48.55 -36.90
N PRO A 2 37.16 48.09 -36.83
CA PRO A 2 36.38 47.92 -35.61
C PRO A 2 36.37 46.47 -35.09
N LEU A 3 35.94 46.26 -33.84
CA LEU A 3 35.14 45.08 -33.52
C LEU A 3 33.92 45.52 -32.73
N LYS A 4 32.83 45.70 -33.48
CA LYS A 4 31.49 45.92 -32.94
C LYS A 4 31.14 44.66 -32.14
N ARG A 5 30.98 44.80 -30.83
CA ARG A 5 30.37 43.75 -30.00
C ARG A 5 29.03 43.40 -30.62
N SER A 6 28.91 42.16 -31.07
CA SER A 6 27.76 41.67 -31.81
C SER A 6 26.54 41.70 -30.90
N LEU A 7 25.41 42.08 -31.51
CA LEU A 7 24.07 42.08 -30.92
C LEU A 7 23.72 40.77 -30.19
N VAL A 8 24.36 39.66 -30.60
CA VAL A 8 24.20 38.30 -30.08
C VAL A 8 24.56 38.18 -28.59
N GLN A 9 25.47 38.99 -28.05
CA GLN A 9 25.84 38.92 -26.63
C GLN A 9 24.79 39.48 -25.66
N ARG A 10 23.72 40.11 -26.17
CA ARG A 10 22.60 40.62 -25.35
C ARG A 10 21.42 39.65 -25.24
N GLU A 11 21.40 38.58 -26.03
CA GLU A 11 20.27 37.63 -26.12
C GLU A 11 20.41 36.43 -25.16
N LEU A 12 21.48 36.39 -24.35
CA LEU A 12 21.64 35.38 -23.28
C LEU A 12 21.54 36.03 -21.90
N ASP A 13 20.71 37.07 -21.77
CA ASP A 13 20.19 37.45 -20.46
C ASP A 13 19.08 36.44 -20.12
N ASP A 14 19.37 35.66 -19.09
CA ASP A 14 18.63 34.54 -18.56
C ASP A 14 17.18 34.93 -18.27
N SER A 15 16.29 34.70 -19.24
CA SER A 15 14.84 34.79 -19.02
C SER A 15 14.43 33.56 -18.21
N SER A 16 14.82 33.54 -16.93
CA SER A 16 14.28 32.67 -15.89
C SER A 16 12.78 32.96 -15.80
N SER A 17 12.02 32.22 -16.60
CA SER A 17 10.59 32.36 -16.75
C SER A 17 9.90 31.93 -15.45
N ASP A 18 9.54 32.89 -14.62
CA ASP A 18 8.76 32.75 -13.36
C ASP A 18 7.37 32.11 -13.59
N ASP A 19 6.98 31.88 -14.84
CA ASP A 19 5.74 31.22 -15.23
C ASP A 19 5.65 29.77 -14.73
N ASP A 20 6.78 29.05 -14.62
CA ASP A 20 6.79 27.67 -14.13
C ASP A 20 6.44 27.61 -12.63
N ASP A 21 6.88 28.58 -11.84
CA ASP A 21 6.57 28.67 -10.42
C ASP A 21 5.09 28.98 -10.20
N TYR A 22 4.48 29.80 -11.05
CA TYR A 22 3.04 30.08 -11.02
C TYR A 22 2.19 28.84 -11.33
N VAL A 23 2.63 28.01 -12.30
CA VAL A 23 1.97 26.74 -12.64
C VAL A 23 2.11 25.73 -11.49
N ILE A 24 3.30 25.64 -10.89
CA ILE A 24 3.56 24.74 -9.75
C ILE A 24 2.73 25.15 -8.53
N PHE A 25 2.63 26.45 -8.23
CA PHE A 25 1.83 26.96 -7.12
C PHE A 25 0.34 26.69 -7.33
N SER A 26 -0.15 26.91 -8.55
CA SER A 26 -1.53 26.63 -8.94
C SER A 26 -1.86 25.14 -8.81
N ALA A 27 -0.97 24.26 -9.26
CA ALA A 27 -1.12 22.81 -9.13
C ALA A 27 -1.10 22.36 -7.66
N ALA A 28 -0.19 22.90 -6.84
CA ALA A 28 -0.12 22.62 -5.42
C ALA A 28 -1.38 23.05 -4.68
N GLN A 29 -1.94 24.21 -5.02
CA GLN A 29 -3.20 24.72 -4.44
C GLN A 29 -4.40 23.82 -4.78
N ILE A 30 -4.49 23.32 -6.02
CA ILE A 30 -5.52 22.37 -6.44
C ILE A 30 -5.38 21.08 -5.62
N VAL A 31 -4.19 20.48 -5.56
CA VAL A 31 -3.98 19.25 -4.78
C VAL A 31 -4.31 19.46 -3.29
N HIS A 32 -3.91 20.60 -2.71
CA HIS A 32 -4.22 20.92 -1.31
C HIS A 32 -5.72 21.06 -1.05
N THR A 33 -6.48 21.68 -1.96
CA THR A 33 -7.94 21.83 -1.81
C THR A 33 -8.69 20.50 -1.91
N TYR A 34 -8.26 19.60 -2.80
CA TYR A 34 -8.93 18.30 -2.99
C TYR A 34 -8.42 17.17 -2.08
N SER A 35 -7.21 17.26 -1.54
CA SER A 35 -6.64 16.24 -0.63
C SER A 35 -7.26 16.27 0.77
N ASN A 36 -7.71 17.44 1.23
CA ASN A 36 -8.34 17.63 2.53
C ASN A 36 -9.87 17.44 2.52
N ALA A 37 -10.45 17.06 1.37
CA ALA A 37 -11.84 16.63 1.31
C ALA A 37 -11.97 15.32 2.10
N LYS A 38 -12.29 15.46 3.39
CA LYS A 38 -12.51 14.34 4.31
C LYS A 38 -13.53 13.42 3.67
N ARG A 39 -13.05 12.30 3.13
CA ARG A 39 -13.91 11.30 2.49
C ARG A 39 -14.90 10.87 3.58
N SER A 40 -16.17 11.18 3.38
CA SER A 40 -17.22 10.72 4.29
C SER A 40 -17.11 9.21 4.33
N HIS A 41 -16.82 8.65 5.51
CA HIS A 41 -16.81 7.20 5.69
C HIS A 41 -18.17 6.70 5.20
N GLY A 42 -18.16 5.77 4.24
CA GLY A 42 -19.36 5.32 3.54
C GLY A 42 -20.50 5.08 4.52
N GLY A 43 -21.58 5.84 4.36
CA GLY A 43 -22.74 5.77 5.24
C GLY A 43 -23.45 4.42 5.15
N SER A 44 -24.45 4.24 6.02
CA SER A 44 -25.33 3.08 5.94
C SER A 44 -26.05 3.03 4.58
N VAL A 45 -25.99 1.88 3.91
CA VAL A 45 -26.73 1.65 2.66
C VAL A 45 -28.21 1.44 2.98
N LEU A 46 -29.10 2.21 2.32
CA LEU A 46 -30.55 2.04 2.46
C LEU A 46 -30.94 0.58 2.08
N GLY A 47 -31.68 -0.10 2.96
CA GLY A 47 -32.01 -1.52 2.77
C GLY A 47 -30.94 -2.51 3.24
N HIS A 48 -29.87 -2.04 3.89
CA HIS A 48 -28.91 -2.93 4.56
C HIS A 48 -29.59 -3.69 5.70
N ARG A 49 -29.80 -4.99 5.51
CA ARG A 49 -30.30 -5.89 6.56
C ARG A 49 -29.14 -6.54 7.30
N VAL A 50 -28.93 -6.14 8.55
CA VAL A 50 -27.98 -6.80 9.44
C VAL A 50 -28.54 -8.18 9.82
N LEU A 51 -27.86 -9.24 9.39
CA LEU A 51 -28.18 -10.60 9.80
C LEU A 51 -27.43 -10.93 11.10
N TYR A 52 -28.18 -11.12 12.19
CA TYR A 52 -27.62 -11.60 13.45
C TYR A 52 -27.25 -13.06 13.32
N ARG A 53 -25.96 -13.30 13.05
CA ARG A 53 -25.37 -14.62 13.07
C ARG A 53 -24.80 -14.90 14.45
N ASP A 54 -24.99 -16.12 14.94
CA ASP A 54 -24.32 -16.60 16.14
C ASP A 54 -22.81 -16.69 15.89
N ARG A 55 -22.11 -15.60 16.20
CA ARG A 55 -20.65 -15.50 16.04
C ARG A 55 -19.93 -16.45 16.99
N LYS A 56 -20.47 -16.64 18.20
CA LYS A 56 -19.85 -17.50 19.22
C LYS A 56 -19.95 -18.96 18.81
N GLY A 57 -21.14 -19.44 18.43
CA GLY A 57 -21.30 -20.81 17.94
C GLY A 57 -20.67 -21.03 16.56
N GLY A 58 -20.55 -20.00 15.72
CA GLY A 58 -19.72 -20.06 14.52
C GLY A 58 -18.24 -20.30 14.83
N HIS A 59 -17.69 -19.56 15.78
CA HIS A 59 -16.30 -19.70 16.23
C HIS A 59 -16.05 -21.08 16.86
N GLU A 60 -16.93 -21.53 17.75
CA GLU A 60 -16.81 -22.83 18.40
C GLU A 60 -16.79 -23.98 17.37
N ARG A 61 -17.68 -23.94 16.38
CA ARG A 61 -17.70 -24.95 15.31
C ARG A 61 -16.40 -24.96 14.51
N MET A 62 -15.89 -23.79 14.13
CA MET A 62 -14.58 -23.70 13.46
C MET A 62 -13.45 -24.24 14.34
N PHE A 63 -13.51 -23.99 15.66
CA PHE A 63 -12.53 -24.49 16.60
C PHE A 63 -12.56 -26.02 16.68
N GLN A 64 -13.75 -26.60 16.81
CA GLN A 64 -13.97 -28.05 16.84
C GLN A 64 -13.55 -28.72 15.52
N ASP A 65 -13.83 -28.12 14.39
CA ASP A 65 -13.54 -28.73 13.09
C ASP A 65 -12.04 -28.77 12.74
N TYR A 66 -11.25 -27.85 13.31
CA TYR A 66 -9.87 -27.62 12.87
C TYR A 66 -8.79 -27.68 13.96
N PHE A 67 -9.11 -27.28 15.19
CA PHE A 67 -8.11 -27.07 16.25
C PHE A 67 -8.23 -28.06 17.42
N VAL A 68 -9.28 -28.90 17.44
CA VAL A 68 -9.40 -29.97 18.44
C VAL A 68 -8.39 -31.10 18.17
N VAL A 69 -8.10 -31.90 19.19
CA VAL A 69 -7.13 -33.01 19.14
C VAL A 69 -7.42 -34.02 18.02
N ASN A 70 -8.70 -34.23 17.69
CA ASN A 70 -9.16 -35.06 16.57
C ASN A 70 -10.07 -34.23 15.65
N PRO A 71 -9.49 -33.39 14.77
CA PRO A 71 -10.27 -32.48 13.95
C PRO A 71 -11.08 -33.21 12.89
N THR A 72 -12.29 -32.72 12.61
CA THR A 72 -13.16 -33.22 11.52
C THR A 72 -12.41 -33.21 10.19
N TYR A 73 -11.61 -32.17 9.94
CA TYR A 73 -10.76 -32.08 8.78
C TYR A 73 -9.32 -32.41 9.14
N THR A 74 -8.83 -33.55 8.64
CA THR A 74 -7.45 -33.95 8.82
C THR A 74 -6.48 -32.94 8.18
N PRO A 75 -5.24 -32.82 8.68
CA PRO A 75 -4.24 -31.90 8.14
C PRO A 75 -4.02 -32.04 6.63
N LYS A 76 -4.31 -33.22 6.06
CA LYS A 76 -4.22 -33.48 4.62
C LYS A 76 -5.07 -32.54 3.76
N PHE A 77 -6.17 -31.99 4.30
CA PHE A 77 -6.99 -30.98 3.62
C PHE A 77 -6.35 -29.57 3.60
N PHE A 78 -5.40 -29.30 4.49
CA PHE A 78 -4.74 -28.00 4.66
C PHE A 78 -3.35 -27.91 4.02
N LEU A 79 -2.74 -29.04 3.66
CA LEU A 79 -1.30 -29.11 3.37
C LEU A 79 -0.88 -28.79 1.93
N SER A 80 -1.77 -28.44 1.01
CA SER A 80 -1.31 -28.04 -0.34
C SER A 80 -0.64 -26.67 -0.41
N LYS A 81 -0.56 -25.89 0.69
CA LYS A 81 0.05 -24.54 0.66
C LYS A 81 0.96 -24.19 1.85
N VAL A 82 0.82 -24.83 3.02
CA VAL A 82 1.52 -24.38 4.26
C VAL A 82 2.94 -24.95 4.41
N VAL A 83 3.18 -26.21 4.02
CA VAL A 83 4.49 -26.88 4.21
C VAL A 83 5.63 -26.19 3.45
N VAL A 84 5.33 -25.66 2.27
CA VAL A 84 6.33 -25.03 1.40
C VAL A 84 6.82 -23.68 1.97
N LEU A 85 5.94 -22.92 2.63
CA LEU A 85 6.32 -21.64 3.26
C LEU A 85 7.11 -21.85 4.55
N SER A 86 6.72 -22.81 5.40
CA SER A 86 7.41 -23.06 6.68
C SER A 86 8.84 -23.57 6.49
N LEU A 87 9.09 -24.42 5.49
CA LEU A 87 10.43 -24.90 5.16
C LEU A 87 11.34 -23.78 4.64
N ARG A 88 10.80 -22.88 3.83
CA ARG A 88 11.57 -21.78 3.22
C ARG A 88 11.90 -20.68 4.22
N PHE A 89 10.98 -20.36 5.13
CA PHE A 89 11.25 -19.42 6.22
C PHE A 89 12.26 -20.02 7.22
N GLY A 90 12.06 -21.28 7.64
CA GLY A 90 12.97 -21.94 8.59
C GLY A 90 14.42 -22.03 8.13
N LEU A 91 14.66 -22.38 6.85
CA LEU A 91 16.02 -22.45 6.30
C LEU A 91 16.70 -21.07 6.21
N TYR A 92 15.95 -20.00 5.91
CA TYR A 92 16.50 -18.65 5.84
C TYR A 92 17.05 -18.18 7.20
N TYR A 93 16.32 -18.39 8.30
CA TYR A 93 16.80 -17.99 9.63
C TYR A 93 17.97 -18.84 10.10
N LEU A 94 17.99 -20.14 9.79
CA LEU A 94 19.05 -21.06 10.21
C LEU A 94 20.37 -20.77 9.49
N LEU A 95 20.32 -20.45 8.19
CA LEU A 95 21.49 -20.02 7.43
C LEU A 95 22.02 -18.66 7.90
N ASN A 96 21.14 -17.69 8.19
CA ASN A 96 21.57 -16.37 8.67
C ASN A 96 22.13 -16.42 10.10
N TYR A 97 21.61 -17.29 10.97
CA TYR A 97 22.15 -17.48 12.32
C TYR A 97 23.56 -18.07 12.29
N TYR A 98 23.80 -19.07 11.43
CA TYR A 98 25.11 -19.72 11.31
C TYR A 98 26.14 -18.88 10.55
N SER A 99 25.69 -17.97 9.68
CA SER A 99 26.56 -17.06 8.95
C SER A 99 26.95 -15.80 9.74
N SER A 100 26.34 -15.59 10.92
CA SER A 100 26.59 -14.46 11.81
C SER A 100 27.36 -14.85 13.09
N ALA A 101 27.73 -16.13 13.24
CA ALA A 101 28.59 -16.66 14.30
C ALA A 101 30.02 -16.87 13.78
#